data_AF-A0A925FQU7-F1
#
_entry.id   AF-A0A925FQU7-F1
#
_cell.length_a   1.000
_cell.length_b   1.000
_cell.length_c   1.000
_cell.angle_alpha   90.00
_cell.angle_beta   90.00
_cell.angle_gamma   90.00
#
_symmetry.space_group_name_H-M   'P 1'
#
loop_
_entity.id
_entity.type
_entity.pdbx_description
1 polymer ?
#
loop_
_entity_poly.entity_id
_entity_poly.type
_entity_poly.pdbx_seq_one_letter_code
_entity_poly.pdbx_strand_id
1 'polypeptide(L)'
;NPATAIKQIAEQRWVHLFLNGYEAWAEWRRTGFPVLTAAPGANGNQIPRREAYPVQERANNTNNYNAAVAAFPYGGSDGLNARVWWDKP
;
A
#
# COMPACT_ATOMS: atom_id res chain seq x y z
N ASN A 1 -15.32 -3.89 -23.44
CA ASN A 1 -14.29 -4.93 -23.61
C ASN A 1 -13.93 -5.45 -22.21
N PRO A 2 -14.22 -6.72 -21.88
CA PRO A 2 -13.93 -7.29 -20.55
C PRO A 2 -12.46 -7.12 -20.13
N ALA A 3 -11.52 -7.16 -21.09
CA ALA A 3 -10.09 -7.01 -20.83
C ALA A 3 -9.70 -5.63 -20.26
N THR A 4 -10.52 -4.59 -20.48
CA THR A 4 -10.26 -3.23 -19.99
C THR A 4 -11.22 -2.80 -18.88
N ALA A 5 -12.22 -3.64 -18.56
CA ALA A 5 -13.30 -3.26 -17.65
C ALA A 5 -12.78 -2.89 -16.25
N ILE A 6 -11.85 -3.67 -15.71
CA ILE A 6 -11.29 -3.40 -14.37
C ILE A 6 -10.55 -2.07 -14.31
N LYS A 7 -9.76 -1.74 -15.35
CA LYS A 7 -9.05 -0.46 -15.45
C LYS A 7 -10.05 0.70 -15.47
N GLN A 8 -11.06 0.64 -16.34
CA GLN A 8 -12.05 1.71 -16.48
C GLN A 8 -12.83 1.93 -15.17
N ILE A 9 -13.25 0.85 -14.52
CA ILE A 9 -13.97 0.92 -13.24
C ILE A 9 -13.08 1.49 -12.14
N ALA A 10 -11.84 0.98 -12.00
CA ALA A 10 -10.91 1.41 -10.96
C ALA A 10 -10.49 2.89 -11.13
N GLU A 11 -10.23 3.33 -12.36
CA GLU A 11 -9.90 4.74 -12.65
C GLU A 11 -11.06 5.68 -12.31
N GLN A 12 -12.30 5.34 -12.68
CA GLN A 12 -13.46 6.15 -12.31
C GLN A 12 -13.74 6.12 -10.80
N ARG A 13 -13.53 4.96 -10.15
CA ARG A 13 -13.63 4.83 -8.70
C ARG A 13 -12.59 5.69 -7.99
N TRP A 14 -11.35 5.75 -8.49
CA TRP A 14 -10.30 6.60 -7.94
C TRP A 14 -10.68 8.08 -7.99
N VAL A 15 -11.27 8.56 -9.10
CA VAL A 15 -11.79 9.94 -9.20
C VAL A 15 -12.94 10.17 -8.23
N HIS A 16 -13.88 9.23 -8.13
CA HIS A 16 -15.02 9.32 -7.19
C HIS A 16 -14.56 9.45 -5.73
N LEU A 17 -13.45 8.78 -5.37
CA LEU A 17 -12.89 8.77 -4.04
C LEU A 17 -11.99 9.98 -3.72
N PHE A 18 -12.01 11.04 -4.52
CA PHE A 18 -11.15 12.22 -4.32
C PHE A 18 -11.20 12.80 -2.90
N LEU A 19 -12.39 12.84 -2.28
CA LEU A 19 -12.56 13.31 -0.90
C LEU A 19 -12.40 12.23 0.18
N ASN A 20 -12.06 10.99 -0.22
CA ASN A 20 -11.82 9.84 0.66
C ASN A 20 -10.46 9.21 0.35
N GLY A 21 -9.38 9.92 0.70
CA GLY A 21 -8.01 9.57 0.33
C GLY A 21 -7.54 8.20 0.82
N TYR A 22 -7.97 7.76 2.01
CA TYR A 22 -7.57 6.43 2.53
C TYR A 22 -8.17 5.30 1.70
N GLU A 23 -9.43 5.41 1.30
CA GLU A 23 -10.08 4.44 0.42
C GLU A 23 -9.49 4.52 -1.00
N ALA A 24 -9.20 5.72 -1.51
CA ALA A 24 -8.52 5.89 -2.80
C ALA A 24 -7.14 5.20 -2.81
N TRP A 25 -6.36 5.34 -1.72
CA TRP A 25 -5.06 4.70 -1.57
C TRP A 25 -5.18 3.18 -1.38
N ALA A 26 -6.17 2.70 -0.65
CA ALA A 26 -6.46 1.27 -0.56
C ALA A 26 -6.82 0.68 -1.93
N GLU A 27 -7.67 1.37 -2.69
CA GLU A 27 -8.11 0.90 -4.00
C GLU A 27 -6.99 0.90 -5.05
N TRP A 28 -6.18 1.95 -5.08
CA TRP A 28 -5.00 1.98 -5.96
C TRP A 28 -4.05 0.82 -5.67
N ARG A 29 -3.78 0.51 -4.39
CA ARG A 29 -2.94 -0.65 -4.03
C ARG A 29 -3.56 -1.97 -4.47
N ARG A 30 -4.87 -2.13 -4.33
CA ARG A 30 -5.59 -3.37 -4.65
C ARG A 30 -5.67 -3.62 -6.16
N THR A 31 -5.80 -2.57 -6.97
CA THR A 31 -6.02 -2.68 -8.43
C THR A 31 -4.81 -2.36 -9.28
N GLY A 32 -3.87 -1.59 -8.77
CA GLY A 32 -2.78 -0.99 -9.55
C GLY A 32 -3.23 0.14 -10.48
N PHE A 33 -4.49 0.59 -10.39
CA PHE A 33 -5.04 1.65 -11.25
C PHE A 33 -5.46 2.89 -10.44
N PRO A 34 -5.30 4.11 -11.00
CA PRO A 34 -4.58 4.41 -12.24
C PRO A 34 -3.09 4.03 -12.15
N VAL A 35 -2.44 3.85 -13.30
CA VAL A 35 -0.99 3.59 -13.33
C VAL A 35 -0.27 4.87 -12.94
N LEU A 36 0.20 4.93 -11.69
CA LEU A 36 0.87 6.08 -11.12
C LEU A 36 2.39 5.95 -11.27
N THR A 37 3.04 7.08 -11.56
CA THR A 37 4.52 7.17 -11.57
C THR A 37 4.97 7.82 -10.27
N ALA A 38 5.98 7.24 -9.62
CA ALA A 38 6.55 7.83 -8.41
C ALA A 38 7.22 9.17 -8.71
N ALA A 39 7.14 10.11 -7.78
CA ALA A 39 7.84 11.38 -7.90
C ALA A 39 9.37 11.16 -7.91
N PRO A 40 10.14 11.97 -8.65
CA PRO A 40 11.60 11.91 -8.61
C PRO A 40 12.13 12.09 -7.18
N GLY A 41 13.07 11.25 -6.77
CA GLY A 41 13.65 11.31 -5.41
C GLY A 41 12.73 10.77 -4.31
N ALA A 42 11.59 10.15 -4.66
CA ALA A 42 10.77 9.42 -3.70
C ALA A 42 11.50 8.20 -3.12
N ASN A 43 10.92 7.59 -2.08
CA ASN A 43 11.41 6.44 -1.32
C ASN A 43 11.82 5.23 -2.20
N GLY A 44 13.04 5.27 -2.75
CA GLY A 44 13.53 4.31 -3.73
C GLY A 44 12.81 4.38 -5.09
N ASN A 45 12.32 5.57 -5.49
CA ASN A 45 11.46 5.75 -6.68
C ASN A 45 10.18 4.90 -6.63
N GLN A 46 9.64 4.65 -5.44
CA GLN A 46 8.39 3.90 -5.23
C GLN A 46 7.37 4.75 -4.48
N ILE A 47 6.09 4.49 -4.75
CA ILE A 47 4.98 5.05 -3.98
C ILE A 47 4.74 4.13 -2.77
N PRO A 48 4.74 4.65 -1.53
CA PRO A 48 4.45 3.87 -0.32
C PRO A 48 3.16 3.07 -0.42
N ARG A 49 3.21 1.82 0.07
CA ARG A 49 2.06 0.91 0.10
C ARG A 49 1.59 0.55 1.52
N ARG A 50 2.30 0.99 2.54
CA ARG A 50 1.86 0.99 3.94
C ARG A 50 2.51 2.12 4.73
N GLU A 51 1.97 2.36 5.92
CA GLU A 51 2.67 3.09 6.99
C GLU A 51 3.48 2.11 7.84
N ALA A 52 4.65 2.52 8.30
CA ALA A 52 5.43 1.74 9.26
C ALA A 52 4.77 1.76 10.65
N TYR A 53 5.09 0.79 11.50
CA TYR A 53 4.65 0.85 12.90
C TYR A 53 5.32 2.02 13.63
N PRO A 54 4.64 2.64 14.63
CA PRO A 54 5.26 3.67 15.45
C PRO A 54 6.56 3.17 16.10
N VAL A 55 7.59 4.02 16.12
CA VAL A 55 8.91 3.64 16.65
C VAL A 55 8.84 3.21 18.11
N GLN A 56 7.92 3.78 18.89
CA GLN A 56 7.70 3.45 20.29
C GLN A 56 7.31 1.98 20.50
N GLU A 57 6.63 1.34 19.53
CA GLU A 57 6.25 -0.08 19.65
C GLU A 57 7.48 -1.01 19.72
N ARG A 58 8.60 -0.58 19.14
CA ARG A 58 9.86 -1.34 19.18
C ARG A 58 10.42 -1.46 20.60
N ALA A 59 10.19 -0.45 21.44
CA ALA A 59 10.69 -0.40 22.81
C ALA A 59 9.63 -0.81 23.84
N ASN A 60 8.38 -0.37 23.65
CA ASN A 60 7.30 -0.57 24.62
C ASN A 60 6.59 -1.91 24.45
N ASN A 61 6.71 -2.55 23.28
CA ASN A 61 5.95 -3.74 22.91
C ASN A 61 6.77 -4.72 22.03
N THR A 62 8.06 -4.85 22.34
CA THR A 62 9.08 -5.51 21.50
C THR A 62 8.67 -6.90 21.02
N ASN A 63 8.10 -7.74 21.89
CA ASN A 63 7.73 -9.11 21.54
C ASN A 63 6.63 -9.15 20.46
N ASN A 64 5.58 -8.34 20.62
CA ASN A 64 4.49 -8.29 19.64
C ASN A 64 4.90 -7.57 18.37
N TYR A 65 5.74 -6.52 18.48
CA TYR A 65 6.33 -5.86 17.32
C TYR A 65 7.14 -6.87 16.49
N ASN A 66 8.05 -7.63 17.10
CA ASN A 66 8.87 -8.62 16.40
C ASN A 66 8.03 -9.73 15.76
N ALA A 67 6.99 -10.21 16.45
CA ALA A 67 6.07 -11.20 15.90
C ALA A 67 5.31 -10.64 14.68
N ALA A 68 4.84 -9.40 14.73
CA ALA A 68 4.18 -8.75 13.61
C ALA A 68 5.12 -8.55 12.42
N VAL A 69 6.37 -8.11 12.66
CA VAL A 69 7.40 -7.97 11.61
C VAL A 69 7.73 -9.31 10.95
N ALA A 70 7.83 -10.39 11.73
CA ALA A 70 8.07 -11.72 11.18
C ALA A 70 6.89 -12.26 10.34
N ALA A 71 5.68 -11.77 10.59
CA ALA A 71 4.46 -12.19 9.90
C ALA A 71 4.15 -11.42 8.61
N PHE A 72 5.02 -10.51 8.16
CA PHE A 72 4.77 -9.75 6.93
C PHE A 72 4.63 -10.68 5.72
N PRO A 73 3.62 -10.46 4.87
CA PRO A 73 3.45 -11.27 3.67
C PRO A 73 4.53 -10.92 2.64
N TYR A 74 4.74 -11.83 1.69
CA TYR A 74 5.61 -11.63 0.52
C TYR A 74 7.08 -11.28 0.86
N GLY A 75 7.58 -11.73 2.01
CA GLY A 75 8.95 -11.44 2.46
C GLY A 75 9.18 -9.97 2.79
N GLY A 76 8.11 -9.23 3.11
CA GLY A 76 8.17 -7.82 3.47
C GLY A 76 8.85 -7.56 4.82
N SER A 77 9.09 -6.29 5.09
CA SER A 77 9.61 -5.77 6.36
C SER A 77 8.73 -4.64 6.88
N ASP A 78 9.01 -4.13 8.09
CA ASP A 78 8.38 -2.91 8.59
C ASP A 78 8.96 -1.66 7.90
N GLY A 79 8.60 -1.50 6.62
CA GLY A 79 8.98 -0.38 5.77
C GLY A 79 7.84 0.02 4.85
N LEU A 80 7.91 1.25 4.34
CA LEU A 80 6.84 1.88 3.57
C LEU A 80 6.48 1.15 2.26
N ASN A 81 7.42 0.39 1.69
CA ASN A 81 7.26 -0.27 0.39
C ASN A 81 6.81 -1.74 0.50
N ALA A 82 6.74 -2.29 1.71
CA ALA A 82 6.21 -3.64 1.91
C ALA A 82 4.69 -3.68 1.65
N ARG A 83 4.21 -4.83 1.18
CA ARG A 83 2.79 -5.05 0.89
C ARG A 83 2.05 -5.53 2.14
N VAL A 84 0.77 -5.19 2.20
CA VAL A 84 -0.18 -5.76 3.17
C VAL A 84 -0.84 -7.01 2.58
N TRP A 85 -1.49 -7.84 3.41
CA TRP A 85 -1.93 -9.19 3.00
C TRP A 85 -2.89 -9.23 1.81
N TRP A 86 -3.68 -8.17 1.60
CA TRP A 86 -4.63 -8.07 0.49
C TRP A 86 -4.02 -7.40 -0.75
N ASP A 87 -2.89 -6.71 -0.61
CA ASP A 87 -2.15 -6.08 -1.69
C ASP A 87 -1.25 -7.14 -2.33
N LYS A 88 -1.79 -7.89 -3.29
CA LYS A 88 -1.06 -8.98 -3.95
C LYS A 88 -0.07 -8.42 -4.99
N PRO A 89 1.12 -9.02 -5.14
CA PRO A 89 2.09 -8.61 -6.14
C PRO A 89 1.63 -8.81 -7.59
#